data_AF-A0A3P8UTU8-F1
#
_entry.id   AF-A0A3P8UTU8-F1
#
_cell.length_a   1.000
_cell.length_b   1.000
_cell.length_c   1.000
_cell.angle_alpha   90.00
_cell.angle_beta   90.00
_cell.angle_gamma   90.00
#
_symmetry.space_group_name_H-M   'P 1'
#
loop_
_entity.id
_entity.type
_entity.pdbx_description
1 polymer ?
#
loop_
_entity_poly.entity_id
_entity_poly.type
_entity_poly.pdbx_seq_one_letter_code
_entity_poly.pdbx_strand_id
1 'polypeptide(L)'
;MDDVEHIADRMERAGVQRRRRAEVERRERIFNEKWRTIGVDKQALDIQMLEKKKQEDEENQNSMAYEAQMRHNNRIAFIQNIREEEKQRAINKEIVNFRDNYQQPYTRREYDLNDPDRLKKTKGEDAQVSLCGLLGEDKEYYDRMQKQREQFNAWIQQQQTEQALQRHKQKLEGRLVDSHLSVYTYIHIHIYTHTHTHTHTDLL
;
A
#
# COMPACT_ATOMS: atom_id res chain seq x y z
N MET A 1 107.77 -69.41 -24.92
CA MET A 1 106.47 -69.42 -25.62
C MET A 1 105.47 -69.06 -24.54
N ASP A 2 105.20 -67.78 -24.38
CA ASP A 2 104.23 -67.29 -23.40
C ASP A 2 102.84 -67.59 -23.95
N ASP A 3 102.07 -68.41 -23.23
CA ASP A 3 100.67 -68.73 -23.57
C ASP A 3 99.84 -67.43 -23.48
N VAL A 4 99.59 -66.79 -24.62
CA VAL A 4 98.68 -65.65 -24.74
C VAL A 4 97.26 -66.18 -24.60
N GLU A 5 96.75 -66.12 -23.39
CA GLU A 5 95.41 -66.57 -23.04
C GLU A 5 94.33 -65.78 -23.81
N HIS A 6 93.54 -66.48 -24.63
CA HIS A 6 92.51 -65.88 -25.48
C HIS A 6 91.38 -65.29 -24.61
N ILE A 7 90.94 -64.06 -24.89
CA ILE A 7 89.95 -63.33 -24.08
C ILE A 7 88.64 -64.13 -23.92
N ALA A 8 88.23 -64.86 -24.97
CA ALA A 8 87.05 -65.72 -24.93
C ALA A 8 87.18 -66.85 -23.88
N ASP A 9 88.33 -67.50 -23.79
CA ASP A 9 88.59 -68.60 -22.85
C ASP A 9 88.62 -68.07 -21.40
N ARG A 10 89.13 -66.85 -21.20
CA ARG A 10 89.10 -66.16 -19.91
C ARG A 10 87.67 -65.84 -19.48
N MET A 11 86.82 -65.37 -20.39
CA MET A 11 85.40 -65.11 -20.12
C MET A 11 84.61 -66.40 -19.85
N GLU A 12 84.90 -67.46 -20.59
CA GLU A 12 84.30 -68.77 -20.39
C GLU A 12 84.67 -69.34 -19.02
N ARG A 13 85.96 -69.29 -18.66
CA ARG A 13 86.44 -69.71 -17.33
C ARG A 13 85.83 -68.87 -16.21
N ALA A 14 85.67 -67.57 -16.38
CA ALA A 14 84.95 -66.70 -15.43
C ALA A 14 83.45 -67.06 -15.32
N GLY A 15 82.79 -67.42 -16.42
CA GLY A 15 81.41 -67.89 -16.43
C GLY A 15 81.24 -69.24 -15.71
N VAL A 16 82.15 -70.18 -15.91
CA VAL A 16 82.19 -71.46 -15.20
C VAL A 16 82.44 -71.24 -13.70
N GLN A 17 83.37 -70.35 -13.34
CA GLN A 17 83.62 -70.02 -11.93
C GLN A 17 82.41 -69.37 -11.25
N ARG A 18 81.69 -68.45 -11.91
CA ARG A 18 80.45 -67.86 -11.39
C ARG A 18 79.38 -68.92 -11.10
N ARG A 19 79.16 -69.84 -12.05
CA ARG A 19 78.22 -70.96 -11.87
C ARG A 19 78.60 -71.86 -10.71
N ARG A 20 79.88 -72.21 -10.58
CA ARG A 20 80.38 -73.01 -9.46
C ARG A 20 80.17 -72.31 -8.12
N ARG A 21 80.45 -71.01 -8.02
CA ARG A 21 80.22 -70.21 -6.80
C ARG A 21 78.74 -70.15 -6.43
N ALA A 22 77.87 -69.86 -7.39
CA ALA A 22 76.42 -69.83 -7.17
C ALA A 22 75.87 -71.19 -6.73
N GLU A 23 76.37 -72.30 -7.29
CA GLU A 23 75.93 -73.64 -6.87
C GLU A 23 76.43 -74.00 -5.47
N VAL A 24 77.62 -73.56 -5.07
CA VAL A 24 78.11 -73.71 -3.68
C VAL A 24 77.20 -72.96 -2.69
N GLU A 25 76.93 -71.67 -2.94
CA GLU A 25 76.02 -70.85 -2.11
C GLU A 25 74.59 -71.40 -2.08
N ARG A 26 74.12 -72.00 -3.19
CA ARG A 26 72.83 -72.67 -3.25
C ARG A 26 72.81 -73.94 -2.42
N ARG A 27 73.85 -74.77 -2.53
CA ARG A 27 73.98 -76.05 -1.82
C ARG A 27 74.00 -75.84 -0.31
N GLU A 28 74.71 -74.82 0.17
CA GLU A 28 74.73 -74.43 1.59
C GLU A 28 73.34 -74.10 2.14
N ARG A 29 72.47 -73.47 1.34
CA ARG A 29 71.09 -73.16 1.74
C ARG A 29 70.17 -74.38 1.69
N ILE A 30 70.29 -75.23 0.66
CA ILE A 30 69.39 -76.38 0.45
C ILE A 30 69.64 -77.50 1.47
N PHE A 31 70.91 -77.77 1.78
CA PHE A 31 71.28 -78.87 2.67
C PHE A 31 71.22 -78.49 4.16
N ASN A 32 71.11 -77.19 4.49
CA ASN A 32 70.91 -76.75 5.86
C ASN A 32 69.41 -76.75 6.21
N GLU A 33 68.97 -77.75 6.98
CA GLU A 33 67.57 -77.95 7.39
C GLU A 33 66.95 -76.72 8.06
N LYS A 34 67.72 -75.99 8.88
CA LYS A 34 67.22 -74.80 9.60
C LYS A 34 66.95 -73.63 8.66
N TRP A 35 67.83 -73.39 7.69
CA TRP A 35 67.63 -72.34 6.69
C TRP A 35 66.49 -72.68 5.73
N ARG A 36 66.28 -73.96 5.41
CA ARG A 36 65.16 -74.42 4.59
C ARG A 36 63.81 -74.25 5.27
N THR A 37 63.74 -74.47 6.58
CA THR A 37 62.47 -74.45 7.33
C THR A 37 62.12 -73.05 7.86
N ILE A 38 63.10 -72.25 8.29
CA ILE A 38 62.88 -70.95 8.96
C ILE A 38 63.87 -69.85 8.55
N GLY A 39 64.53 -69.97 7.39
CA GLY A 39 65.50 -68.96 6.93
C GLY A 39 64.83 -67.62 6.66
N VAL A 40 65.25 -66.57 7.38
CA VAL A 40 64.74 -65.21 7.24
C VAL A 40 65.91 -64.22 7.32
N ASP A 41 65.93 -63.26 6.41
CA ASP A 41 66.87 -62.14 6.46
C ASP A 41 66.38 -61.08 7.46
N LYS A 42 66.88 -61.19 8.70
CA LYS A 42 66.49 -60.28 9.78
C LYS A 42 66.90 -58.84 9.50
N GLN A 43 68.07 -58.62 8.90
CA GLN A 43 68.58 -57.28 8.63
C GLN A 43 67.72 -56.57 7.59
N ALA A 44 67.31 -57.27 6.53
CA ALA A 44 66.40 -56.73 5.53
C ALA A 44 65.02 -56.41 6.13
N LEU A 45 64.48 -57.26 7.00
CA LEU A 45 63.20 -57.00 7.69
C LEU A 45 63.28 -55.81 8.65
N ASP A 46 64.38 -55.67 9.40
CA ASP A 46 64.59 -54.53 10.30
C ASP A 46 64.63 -53.21 9.50
N ILE A 47 65.29 -53.20 8.34
CA ILE A 47 65.30 -52.04 7.43
C ILE A 47 63.88 -51.73 6.92
N GLN A 48 63.12 -52.75 6.49
CA GLN A 48 61.74 -52.56 6.03
C GLN A 48 60.82 -52.02 7.13
N MET A 49 60.97 -52.49 8.37
CA MET A 49 60.21 -51.96 9.51
C MET A 49 60.54 -50.49 9.79
N LEU A 50 61.83 -50.12 9.73
CA LEU A 50 62.26 -48.74 9.91
C LEU A 50 61.71 -47.82 8.80
N GLU A 51 61.76 -48.27 7.55
CA GLU A 51 61.20 -47.52 6.42
C GLU A 51 59.69 -47.32 6.56
N LYS A 52 58.95 -48.38 6.90
CA LYS A 52 57.51 -48.30 7.12
C LYS A 52 57.16 -47.34 8.26
N LYS A 53 57.90 -47.40 9.37
CA LYS A 53 57.69 -46.50 10.51
C LYS A 53 57.95 -45.05 10.12
N LYS A 54 59.01 -44.79 9.36
CA LYS A 54 59.31 -43.45 8.86
C LYS A 54 58.19 -42.91 7.96
N GLN A 55 57.64 -43.74 7.07
CA GLN A 55 56.51 -43.36 6.23
C GLN A 55 55.27 -43.03 7.06
N GLU A 56 54.95 -43.86 8.06
CA GLU A 56 53.81 -43.61 8.97
C GLU A 56 53.99 -42.31 9.77
N ASP A 57 55.21 -42.04 10.26
CA ASP A 57 55.52 -40.80 10.97
C ASP A 57 55.38 -39.57 10.05
N GLU A 58 55.81 -39.66 8.79
CA GLU A 58 55.65 -38.60 7.78
C GLU A 58 54.18 -38.37 7.40
N GLU A 59 53.40 -39.43 7.21
CA GLU A 59 51.96 -39.35 6.95
C GLU A 59 51.20 -38.73 8.13
N ASN A 60 51.54 -39.11 9.36
CA ASN A 60 50.96 -38.54 10.56
C ASN A 60 51.27 -37.04 10.68
N GLN A 61 52.52 -36.63 10.41
CA GLN A 61 52.89 -35.21 10.40
C GLN A 61 52.12 -34.42 9.33
N ASN A 62 51.98 -34.97 8.13
CA ASN A 62 51.21 -34.36 7.05
C ASN A 62 49.73 -34.23 7.42
N SER A 63 49.14 -35.27 8.01
CA SER A 63 47.76 -35.25 8.49
C SER A 63 47.54 -34.17 9.55
N MET A 64 48.43 -34.09 10.56
CA MET A 64 48.37 -33.07 11.61
C MET A 64 48.48 -31.65 11.04
N ALA A 65 49.37 -31.43 10.06
CA ALA A 65 49.52 -30.14 9.40
C ALA A 65 48.25 -29.76 8.63
N TYR A 66 47.66 -30.71 7.91
CA TYR A 66 46.40 -30.51 7.18
C TYR A 66 45.24 -30.20 8.13
N GLU A 67 45.09 -30.94 9.22
CA GLU A 67 44.08 -30.69 10.24
C GLU A 67 44.23 -29.31 10.90
N ALA A 68 45.47 -28.88 11.15
CA ALA A 68 45.74 -27.53 11.66
C ALA A 68 45.31 -26.45 10.66
N GLN A 69 45.62 -26.64 9.37
CA GLN A 69 45.19 -25.72 8.31
C GLN A 69 43.66 -25.68 8.18
N MET A 70 43.00 -26.83 8.24
CA MET A 70 41.53 -26.91 8.19
C MET A 70 40.88 -26.19 9.37
N ARG A 71 41.41 -26.36 10.59
CA ARG A 71 40.93 -25.60 11.77
C ARG A 71 41.10 -24.11 11.59
N HIS A 72 42.22 -23.66 11.03
CA HIS A 72 42.46 -22.25 10.74
C HIS A 72 41.48 -21.69 9.70
N ASN A 73 41.31 -22.40 8.58
CA ASN A 73 40.40 -22.00 7.51
C ASN A 73 38.95 -21.96 7.99
N ASN A 74 38.50 -22.95 8.77
CA ASN A 74 37.17 -22.96 9.36
C ASN A 74 36.95 -21.76 10.29
N ARG A 75 37.96 -21.38 11.07
CA ARG A 75 37.88 -20.19 11.93
C ARG A 75 37.72 -18.91 11.11
N ILE A 76 38.46 -18.78 10.00
CA ILE A 76 38.35 -17.62 9.10
C ILE A 76 36.96 -17.58 8.47
N ALA A 77 36.48 -18.71 7.92
CA ALA A 77 35.16 -18.80 7.31
C ALA A 77 34.04 -18.42 8.28
N PHE A 78 34.13 -18.88 9.54
CA PHE A 78 33.18 -18.51 10.59
C PHE A 78 33.16 -17.00 10.86
N ILE A 79 34.34 -16.37 10.99
CA ILE A 79 34.43 -14.92 11.20
C ILE A 79 33.88 -14.15 10.00
N GLN A 80 34.14 -14.61 8.78
CA GLN A 80 33.61 -14.00 7.56
C GLN A 80 32.08 -14.09 7.51
N ASN A 81 31.50 -15.24 7.89
CA ASN A 81 30.06 -15.41 7.92
C ASN A 81 29.39 -14.44 8.90
N ILE A 82 29.93 -14.30 10.12
CA ILE A 82 29.41 -13.33 11.10
C ILE A 82 29.43 -11.90 10.54
N ARG A 83 30.55 -11.49 9.91
CA ARG A 83 30.67 -10.16 9.32
C ARG A 83 29.64 -9.93 8.21
N GLU A 84 29.37 -10.95 7.41
CA GLU A 84 28.38 -10.85 6.33
C GLU A 84 26.95 -10.76 6.87
N GLU A 85 26.62 -11.55 7.90
CA GLU A 85 25.34 -11.45 8.59
C GLU A 85 25.12 -10.08 9.24
N GLU A 86 26.16 -9.48 9.81
CA GLU A 86 26.11 -8.13 10.38
C GLU A 86 25.87 -7.07 9.31
N LYS A 87 26.57 -7.15 8.18
CA LYS A 87 26.33 -6.25 7.03
C LYS A 87 24.91 -6.40 6.51
N GLN A 88 24.43 -7.63 6.33
CA GLN A 88 23.07 -7.86 5.85
C GLN A 88 22.02 -7.29 6.81
N ARG A 89 22.25 -7.44 8.12
CA ARG A 89 21.42 -6.81 9.16
C ARG A 89 21.45 -5.28 9.07
N ALA A 90 22.61 -4.68 8.85
CA ALA A 90 22.75 -3.24 8.69
C ALA A 90 21.99 -2.72 7.45
N ILE A 91 22.18 -3.37 6.29
CA ILE A 91 21.46 -3.03 5.05
C ILE A 91 19.95 -3.16 5.23
N ASN A 92 19.48 -4.25 5.83
CA ASN A 92 18.05 -4.43 6.08
C ASN A 92 17.48 -3.34 6.99
N LYS A 93 18.23 -2.94 8.03
CA LYS A 93 17.85 -1.83 8.91
C LYS A 93 17.77 -0.51 8.16
N GLU A 94 18.74 -0.21 7.29
CA GLU A 94 18.71 1.00 6.46
C GLU A 94 17.52 1.00 5.49
N ILE A 95 17.19 -0.13 4.88
CA ILE A 95 16.01 -0.26 4.00
C ILE A 95 14.72 0.01 4.79
N VAL A 96 14.58 -0.54 5.99
CA VAL A 96 13.41 -0.29 6.85
C VAL A 96 13.35 1.19 7.24
N ASN A 97 14.46 1.76 7.70
CA ASN A 97 14.51 3.20 8.02
C ASN A 97 14.14 4.08 6.82
N PHE A 98 14.58 3.71 5.61
CA PHE A 98 14.24 4.45 4.40
C PHE A 98 12.74 4.34 4.07
N ARG A 99 12.15 3.15 4.20
CA ARG A 99 10.70 2.94 4.05
C ARG A 99 9.92 3.78 5.06
N ASP A 100 10.37 3.76 6.31
CA ASP A 100 9.74 4.47 7.41
C ASP A 100 9.76 5.98 7.22
N ASN A 101 10.87 6.53 6.72
CA ASN A 101 11.01 7.98 6.54
C ASN A 101 10.41 8.50 5.24
N TYR A 102 10.49 7.75 4.14
CA TYR A 102 10.22 8.30 2.80
C TYR A 102 9.09 7.59 2.03
N GLN A 103 8.72 6.36 2.41
CA GLN A 103 7.73 5.56 1.67
C GLN A 103 6.41 5.38 2.43
N GLN A 104 6.10 6.31 3.32
CA GLN A 104 4.87 6.26 4.09
C GLN A 104 3.63 6.42 3.18
N PRO A 105 2.49 5.80 3.53
CA PRO A 105 1.28 5.93 2.72
C PRO A 105 0.83 7.38 2.53
N TYR A 106 0.99 8.21 3.56
CA TYR A 106 0.57 9.61 3.55
C TYR A 106 1.47 10.55 2.74
N THR A 107 2.68 10.14 2.37
CA THR A 107 3.57 10.93 1.50
C THR A 107 3.32 10.67 0.01
N ARG A 108 2.40 9.76 -0.33
CA ARG A 108 2.05 9.45 -1.73
C ARG A 108 1.31 10.61 -2.38
N ARG A 109 1.61 10.84 -3.66
CA ARG A 109 0.97 11.88 -4.48
C ARG A 109 -0.56 11.76 -4.52
N GLU A 110 -1.07 10.53 -4.50
CA GLU A 110 -2.49 10.18 -4.60
C GLU A 110 -3.14 9.86 -3.24
N TYR A 111 -2.45 10.19 -2.13
CA TYR A 111 -2.98 9.89 -0.80
C TYR A 111 -4.30 10.64 -0.52
N ASP A 112 -4.43 11.86 -1.01
CA ASP A 112 -5.66 12.66 -0.93
C ASP A 112 -6.88 11.94 -1.55
N LEU A 113 -6.68 11.17 -2.62
CA LEU A 113 -7.72 10.38 -3.26
C LEU A 113 -8.08 9.12 -2.46
N ASN A 114 -7.06 8.49 -1.84
CA ASN A 114 -7.14 7.21 -1.13
C ASN A 114 -7.22 7.34 0.40
N ASP A 115 -7.39 8.55 0.92
CA ASP A 115 -7.45 8.80 2.37
C ASP A 115 -8.72 8.15 2.95
N PRO A 116 -8.60 7.22 3.93
CA PRO A 116 -9.76 6.55 4.52
C PRO A 116 -10.71 7.53 5.22
N ASP A 117 -10.19 8.66 5.69
CA ASP A 117 -10.98 9.70 6.35
C ASP A 117 -11.36 10.85 5.40
N ARG A 118 -11.13 10.70 4.09
CA ARG A 118 -11.43 11.72 3.07
C ARG A 118 -12.83 12.31 3.27
N LEU A 119 -13.86 11.47 3.36
CA LEU A 119 -15.25 11.91 3.49
C LEU A 119 -15.55 12.68 4.78
N LYS A 120 -14.80 12.42 5.86
CA LYS A 120 -14.93 13.15 7.14
C LYS A 120 -14.23 14.51 7.09
N LYS A 121 -13.18 14.64 6.27
CA LYS A 121 -12.38 15.85 6.10
C LYS A 121 -13.01 16.82 5.09
N THR A 122 -13.71 16.31 4.08
CA THR A 122 -14.44 17.14 3.12
C THR A 122 -15.61 17.83 3.84
N LYS A 123 -15.53 19.16 4.00
CA LYS A 123 -16.68 19.93 4.50
C LYS A 123 -17.70 20.07 3.37
N GLY A 124 -18.98 19.98 3.71
CA GLY A 124 -20.08 20.09 2.73
C GLY A 124 -20.11 21.40 1.95
N GLU A 125 -19.44 22.45 2.43
CA GLU A 125 -19.29 23.74 1.76
C GLU A 125 -18.23 23.73 0.65
N ASP A 126 -17.18 22.91 0.78
CA ASP A 126 -16.10 22.78 -0.23
C ASP A 126 -16.51 21.86 -1.39
N ALA A 127 -17.59 21.10 -1.22
CA ALA A 127 -18.25 20.33 -2.27
C ALA A 127 -19.17 21.24 -3.11
N GLN A 128 -18.64 22.38 -3.56
CA GLN A 128 -19.36 23.29 -4.44
C GLN A 128 -19.47 22.66 -5.83
N VAL A 129 -20.43 21.75 -5.97
CA VAL A 129 -20.89 21.25 -7.26
C VAL A 129 -21.41 22.47 -8.02
N SER A 130 -20.92 22.67 -9.24
CA SER A 130 -21.25 23.78 -10.15
C SER A 130 -22.77 23.94 -10.43
N LEU A 131 -23.63 23.08 -9.86
CA LEU A 131 -25.09 23.15 -9.90
C LEU A 131 -25.72 23.63 -8.57
N CYS A 132 -24.97 24.30 -7.70
CA CYS A 132 -25.56 24.89 -6.50
C CYS A 132 -26.41 26.12 -6.87
N GLY A 133 -27.73 25.98 -6.77
CA GLY A 133 -28.69 27.07 -7.00
C GLY A 133 -29.17 27.12 -8.44
N LEU A 134 -30.16 26.27 -8.78
CA LEU A 134 -30.91 26.45 -10.01
C LEU A 134 -31.72 27.75 -9.88
N LEU A 135 -31.62 28.65 -10.86
CA LEU A 135 -32.32 29.94 -10.85
C LEU A 135 -33.86 29.81 -10.75
N GLY A 136 -34.41 28.62 -11.01
CA GLY A 136 -35.83 28.30 -10.85
C GLY A 136 -36.23 27.77 -9.47
N GLU A 137 -35.28 27.44 -8.59
CA GLU A 137 -35.57 26.99 -7.23
C GLU A 137 -35.86 28.19 -6.33
N ASP A 138 -37.14 28.38 -6.03
CA ASP A 138 -37.59 29.40 -5.09
C ASP A 138 -37.77 28.80 -3.69
N LYS A 139 -36.77 29.00 -2.84
CA LYS A 139 -36.82 28.57 -1.43
C LYS A 139 -37.89 29.30 -0.63
N GLU A 140 -38.28 30.49 -1.06
CA GLU A 140 -39.27 31.34 -0.40
C GLU A 140 -40.66 31.21 -1.03
N TYR A 141 -40.91 30.15 -1.80
CA TYR A 141 -42.20 29.94 -2.49
C TYR A 141 -43.40 30.07 -1.54
N TYR A 142 -43.30 29.44 -0.36
CA TYR A 142 -44.36 29.48 0.64
C TYR A 142 -44.57 30.89 1.19
N ASP A 143 -43.49 31.62 1.51
CA ASP A 143 -43.57 32.98 2.04
C ASP A 143 -44.10 33.96 1.00
N ARG A 144 -43.67 33.83 -0.26
CA ARG A 144 -44.23 34.62 -1.37
C ARG A 144 -45.71 34.35 -1.52
N MET A 145 -46.14 33.09 -1.46
CA MET A 145 -47.54 32.73 -1.62
C MET A 145 -48.43 33.26 -0.48
N GLN A 146 -47.94 33.23 0.76
CA GLN A 146 -48.64 33.84 1.89
C GLN A 146 -48.80 35.35 1.72
N LYS A 147 -47.71 36.06 1.38
CA LYS A 147 -47.76 37.51 1.14
C LYS A 147 -48.73 37.88 0.00
N GLN A 148 -48.74 37.11 -1.09
CA GLN A 148 -49.68 37.32 -2.20
C GLN A 148 -51.13 37.11 -1.77
N ARG A 149 -51.40 36.09 -0.95
CA ARG A 149 -52.74 35.82 -0.41
C ARG A 149 -53.21 36.94 0.53
N GLU A 150 -52.33 37.42 1.40
CA GLU A 150 -52.61 38.53 2.31
C GLU A 150 -52.91 39.82 1.54
N GLN A 151 -52.10 40.16 0.53
CA GLN A 151 -52.35 41.31 -0.33
C GLN A 151 -53.69 41.21 -1.05
N PHE A 152 -53.99 40.05 -1.63
CA PHE A 152 -55.25 39.83 -2.35
C PHE A 152 -56.46 39.97 -1.42
N ASN A 153 -56.39 39.40 -0.21
CA ASN A 153 -57.45 39.54 0.79
C ASN A 153 -57.65 41.01 1.19
N ALA A 154 -56.57 41.76 1.40
CA ALA A 154 -56.64 43.18 1.76
C ALA A 154 -57.30 44.02 0.65
N TRP A 155 -56.95 43.76 -0.61
CA TRP A 155 -57.57 44.43 -1.76
C TRP A 155 -59.07 44.14 -1.87
N ILE A 156 -59.48 42.89 -1.69
CA ILE A 156 -60.91 42.52 -1.71
C ILE A 156 -61.66 43.23 -0.59
N GLN A 157 -61.11 43.27 0.62
CA GLN A 157 -61.72 43.95 1.75
C GLN A 157 -61.88 45.45 1.48
N GLN A 158 -60.84 46.10 0.96
CA GLN A 158 -60.90 47.50 0.58
C GLN A 158 -62.00 47.74 -0.46
N GLN A 159 -62.02 46.96 -1.54
CA GLN A 159 -63.03 47.10 -2.60
C GLN A 159 -64.46 46.93 -2.07
N GLN A 160 -64.69 45.95 -1.18
CA GLN A 160 -65.99 45.75 -0.54
C GLN A 160 -66.39 46.95 0.32
N THR A 161 -65.46 47.50 1.10
CA THR A 161 -65.73 48.67 1.95
C THR A 161 -66.05 49.91 1.13
N GLU A 162 -65.30 50.16 0.04
CA GLU A 162 -65.53 51.27 -0.88
C GLU A 162 -66.89 51.13 -1.58
N GLN A 163 -67.23 49.93 -2.08
CA GLN A 163 -68.54 49.67 -2.67
C GLN A 163 -69.68 49.83 -1.66
N ALA A 164 -69.51 49.37 -0.43
CA ALA A 164 -70.51 49.53 0.63
C ALA A 164 -70.71 51.01 0.98
N LEU A 165 -69.62 51.78 1.09
CA LEU A 165 -69.66 53.22 1.35
C LEU A 165 -70.34 53.97 0.20
N GLN A 166 -70.02 53.62 -1.05
CA GLN A 166 -70.65 54.23 -2.23
C GLN A 166 -72.14 53.90 -2.31
N ARG A 167 -72.53 52.65 -2.06
CA ARG A 167 -73.96 52.25 -1.97
C ARG A 167 -74.68 53.00 -0.84
N HIS A 168 -74.01 53.21 0.30
CA HIS A 168 -74.58 53.98 1.41
C HIS A 168 -74.78 55.44 1.04
N LYS A 169 -73.79 56.08 0.40
CA LYS A 169 -73.91 57.46 -0.12
C LYS A 169 -75.06 57.58 -1.12
N GLN A 170 -75.14 56.68 -2.10
CA GLN A 170 -76.24 56.65 -3.08
C GLN A 170 -77.62 56.50 -2.41
N LYS A 171 -77.74 55.67 -1.36
CA LYS A 171 -78.99 55.54 -0.59
C LYS A 171 -79.35 56.82 0.16
N LEU A 172 -78.37 57.51 0.76
CA LEU A 172 -78.60 58.79 1.45
C LEU A 172 -78.99 59.90 0.47
N GLU A 173 -78.30 60.01 -0.66
CA GLU A 173 -78.62 60.96 -1.73
C GLU A 173 -80.02 60.68 -2.28
N GLY A 174 -80.37 59.41 -2.55
CA GLY A 174 -81.72 59.01 -2.93
C GLY A 174 -82.78 59.43 -1.91
N ARG A 175 -82.57 59.16 -0.62
CA ARG A 175 -83.48 59.61 0.46
C ARG A 175 -83.63 61.13 0.52
N LEU A 176 -82.55 61.88 0.31
CA LEU A 176 -82.58 63.34 0.32
C LEU A 176 -83.39 63.88 -0.87
N VAL A 177 -83.18 63.31 -2.06
CA VAL A 177 -83.95 63.63 -3.27
C VAL A 177 -85.43 63.29 -3.07
N ASP A 178 -85.74 62.12 -2.52
CA ASP A 178 -87.12 61.69 -2.23
C ASP A 178 -87.80 62.63 -1.22
N SER A 179 -87.09 63.02 -0.15
CA SER A 179 -87.59 63.99 0.82
C SER A 179 -87.84 65.37 0.19
N HIS A 180 -86.92 65.86 -0.65
CA HIS A 180 -87.08 67.13 -1.35
C HIS A 180 -88.27 67.08 -2.32
N LEU A 181 -88.45 65.97 -3.03
CA LEU A 181 -89.59 65.75 -3.92
C LEU A 181 -90.91 65.68 -3.14
N SER A 182 -90.95 65.05 -1.96
CA SER A 182 -92.11 65.04 -1.08
C SER A 182 -92.50 66.44 -0.58
N VAL A 183 -91.52 67.28 -0.22
CA VAL A 183 -91.78 68.66 0.19
C VAL A 183 -92.27 69.50 -0.98
N TYR A 184 -91.64 69.37 -2.14
CA TYR A 184 -92.07 70.06 -3.36
C TYR A 184 -93.49 69.67 -3.77
N THR A 185 -93.81 68.38 -3.79
CA THR A 185 -95.17 67.91 -4.09
C THR A 185 -96.18 68.39 -3.05
N TYR A 186 -95.85 68.37 -1.76
CA TYR A 186 -96.70 68.91 -0.70
C TYR A 186 -97.01 70.40 -0.89
N ILE A 187 -95.98 71.23 -1.10
CA ILE A 187 -96.14 72.66 -1.37
C ILE A 187 -96.95 72.89 -2.65
N HIS A 188 -96.68 72.13 -3.71
CA HIS A 188 -97.35 72.30 -5.00
C HIS A 188 -98.83 71.93 -4.93
N ILE A 189 -99.18 70.85 -4.21
CA ILE A 189 -100.58 70.48 -3.92
C ILE A 189 -101.23 71.57 -3.07
N HIS A 190 -100.56 72.07 -2.02
CA HIS A 190 -101.12 73.09 -1.14
C HIS A 190 -101.43 74.40 -1.88
N ILE A 191 -100.52 74.88 -2.73
CA ILE A 191 -100.74 76.04 -3.60
C ILE A 191 -101.91 75.78 -4.57
N TYR A 192 -101.97 74.59 -5.20
CA TYR A 192 -103.03 74.25 -6.15
C TYR A 192 -104.42 74.18 -5.47
N THR A 193 -104.49 73.68 -4.23
CA THR A 193 -105.74 73.69 -3.45
C THR A 193 -106.14 75.11 -3.03
N HIS A 194 -105.17 75.97 -2.67
CA HIS A 194 -105.48 77.34 -2.25
C HIS A 194 -105.97 78.22 -3.40
N THR A 195 -105.40 78.08 -4.59
CA THR A 195 -105.88 78.79 -5.79
C THR A 195 -107.26 78.34 -6.23
N HIS A 196 -107.60 77.04 -6.12
CA HIS A 196 -108.96 76.55 -6.39
C HIS A 196 -110.00 76.97 -5.34
N THR A 197 -109.61 77.18 -4.08
CA THR A 197 -110.53 77.76 -3.07
C THR A 197 -110.80 79.25 -3.32
N HIS A 198 -109.81 80.01 -3.81
CA HIS A 198 -109.98 81.44 -4.04
C HIS A 198 -110.85 81.76 -5.26
N THR A 199 -110.88 80.87 -6.26
CA THR A 199 -111.81 80.98 -7.40
C THR A 199 -113.28 80.72 -7.04
N HIS A 200 -113.57 80.16 -5.85
CA HIS A 200 -114.94 79.87 -5.43
C HIS A 200 -115.51 80.94 -4.46
N THR A 201 -114.68 81.81 -3.88
CA THR A 201 -115.13 82.84 -2.93
C THR A 201 -115.42 84.22 -3.56
N ASP A 202 -115.04 84.45 -4.82
CA ASP A 202 -115.32 85.71 -5.55
C ASP A 202 -116.59 85.64 -6.43
N LEU A 203 -117.53 84.73 -6.11
CA LEU A 203 -118.81 84.54 -6.82
C LEU A 203 -120.06 84.56 -5.91
N LEU A 204 -120.05 85.35 -4.83
CA LEU A 204 -121.27 85.76 -4.10
C LEU A 204 -121.16 87.19 -3.57
#